data_AF-A0A0J9VV82-F1
#
_entry.id   AF-A0A0J9VV82-F1
#
_cell.length_a   1.000
_cell.length_b   1.000
_cell.length_c   1.000
_cell.angle_alpha   90.00
_cell.angle_beta   90.00
_cell.angle_gamma   90.00
#
_symmetry.space_group_name_H-M   'P 1'
#
loop_
_entity.id
_entity.type
_entity.pdbx_description
1 polymer ?
#
loop_
_entity_poly.entity_id
_entity_poly.type
_entity_poly.pdbx_seq_one_letter_code
_entity_poly.pdbx_strand_id
1 'polypeptide(L)'
;MDSASSDISYLWKRSSGGDWERQIDECESFYWLYTKEGHGCYPITACASFQLKLPSNNGHGHDIEALKNAWVLIRHKHPTMGSRIERDDETGTSKRIYKPFENNEDVDSWLNSTFHIISIDKIALEWFNDDAPVFTVPSVYIIQSKGDASHQTLFLRCPHDITDGIGILQLLDQLFTQAAQFYTQSAKYEYPLPDEDLEAKLCPCLRIAVSILDPFSDAQVQRFQEISTNNGEMYNHPGLMTCLQPLLQTSKPN
;
A
#
# COMPACT_ATOMS: atom_id res chain seq x y z
N MET A 1 13.75 -1.70 39.53
CA MET A 1 13.46 -2.50 38.32
C MET A 1 12.11 -2.01 37.86
N ASP A 2 12.12 -0.88 37.17
CA ASP A 2 10.89 -0.26 36.70
C ASP A 2 10.55 -0.94 35.39
N SER A 3 9.34 -1.52 35.31
CA SER A 3 8.87 -2.15 34.09
C SER A 3 8.87 -1.11 32.99
N ALA A 4 9.67 -1.34 31.94
CA ALA A 4 9.55 -0.60 30.70
C ALA A 4 8.07 -0.68 30.27
N SER A 5 7.34 0.43 30.40
CA SER A 5 5.96 0.52 29.98
C SER A 5 5.97 0.46 28.47
N SER A 6 5.66 -0.72 27.89
CA SER A 6 5.42 -0.84 26.46
C SER A 6 4.31 0.15 26.09
N ASP A 7 4.61 1.10 25.21
CA ASP A 7 3.59 2.04 24.74
C ASP A 7 2.53 1.28 23.94
N ILE A 8 1.40 1.03 24.57
CA ILE A 8 0.26 0.30 24.00
C ILE A 8 -0.42 1.09 22.88
N SER A 9 -0.06 2.35 22.67
CA SER A 9 -0.62 3.20 21.61
C SER A 9 -0.36 2.67 20.19
N TYR A 10 0.71 1.89 20.02
CA TYR A 10 1.08 1.24 18.77
C TYR A 10 0.39 -0.12 18.53
N LEU A 11 -0.32 -0.65 19.53
CA LEU A 11 -1.14 -1.85 19.35
C LEU A 11 -2.48 -1.50 18.73
N TRP A 12 -2.98 -2.36 17.85
CA TRP A 12 -4.32 -2.24 17.30
C TRP A 12 -5.35 -2.30 18.43
N LYS A 13 -6.26 -1.33 18.43
CA LYS A 13 -7.39 -1.28 19.36
C LYS A 13 -8.66 -0.93 18.60
N ARG A 14 -9.78 -1.45 19.06
CA ARG A 14 -11.09 -1.12 18.49
C ARG A 14 -11.59 0.21 19.04
N SER A 15 -11.92 1.14 18.17
CA SER A 15 -12.53 2.42 18.50
C SER A 15 -14.01 2.23 18.89
N SER A 16 -14.62 3.26 19.48
CA SER A 16 -16.05 3.26 19.81
C SER A 16 -16.95 3.14 18.57
N GLY A 17 -16.46 3.57 17.40
CA GLY A 17 -17.15 3.46 16.11
C GLY A 17 -17.04 2.09 15.45
N GLY A 18 -16.29 1.15 16.03
CA GLY A 18 -16.11 -0.20 15.51
C GLY A 18 -14.89 -0.40 14.62
N ASP A 19 -14.25 0.69 14.18
CA ASP A 19 -12.98 0.69 13.43
C ASP A 19 -11.81 0.23 14.31
N TRP A 20 -10.76 -0.27 13.67
CA TRP A 20 -9.48 -0.56 14.33
C TRP A 20 -8.52 0.60 14.10
N GLU A 21 -7.83 1.02 15.16
CA GLU A 21 -6.86 2.12 15.10
C GLU A 21 -5.59 1.81 15.90
N ARG A 22 -4.47 2.39 15.47
CA ARG A 22 -3.22 2.48 16.24
C ARG A 22 -2.41 3.71 15.83
N GLN A 23 -1.45 4.11 16.67
CA GLN A 23 -0.44 5.08 16.29
C GLN A 23 0.46 4.52 15.18
N ILE A 24 0.96 5.40 14.32
CA ILE A 24 1.97 5.05 13.31
C ILE A 24 3.36 5.17 13.90
N ASP A 25 4.28 4.29 13.51
CA ASP A 25 5.68 4.38 13.93
C ASP A 25 6.50 5.32 13.03
N GLU A 26 7.80 5.43 13.31
CA GLU A 26 8.72 6.30 12.59
C GLU A 26 8.90 5.88 11.12
N CYS A 27 8.85 4.58 10.84
CA CYS A 27 9.00 4.03 9.49
C CYS A 27 7.77 4.38 8.64
N GLU A 28 6.58 4.17 9.19
CA GLU A 28 5.32 4.56 8.55
C GLU A 28 5.22 6.06 8.37
N SER A 29 5.61 6.84 9.39
CA SER A 29 5.66 8.30 9.32
C SER A 29 6.58 8.79 8.21
N PHE A 30 7.75 8.17 8.04
CA PHE A 30 8.67 8.48 6.95
C PHE A 30 8.00 8.24 5.59
N TYR A 31 7.44 7.06 5.34
CA TYR A 31 6.81 6.82 4.04
C TYR A 31 5.60 7.71 3.79
N TRP A 32 4.78 7.95 4.81
CA TRP A 32 3.61 8.80 4.69
C TRP A 32 3.96 10.27 4.39
N LEU A 33 4.92 10.87 5.11
CA LEU A 33 5.32 12.27 4.91
C LEU A 33 6.00 12.53 3.56
N TYR A 34 6.70 11.52 3.03
CA TYR A 34 7.41 11.65 1.75
C TYR A 34 6.56 11.22 0.54
N THR A 35 5.40 10.61 0.77
CA THR A 35 4.40 10.35 -0.26
C THR A 35 3.54 11.59 -0.47
N LYS A 36 3.85 12.38 -1.51
CA LYS A 36 3.04 13.55 -1.88
C LYS A 36 1.98 13.19 -2.91
N GLU A 37 0.76 13.69 -2.73
CA GLU A 37 -0.31 13.59 -3.73
C GLU A 37 0.11 14.24 -5.05
N GLY A 38 -0.07 13.53 -6.16
CA GLY A 38 0.24 14.00 -7.52
C GLY A 38 1.72 14.14 -7.88
N HIS A 39 2.63 14.21 -6.91
CA HIS A 39 4.07 14.39 -7.12
C HIS A 39 4.90 13.69 -6.03
N GLY A 40 4.89 12.36 -6.01
CA GLY A 40 5.60 11.59 -4.98
C GLY A 40 6.46 10.49 -5.57
N CYS A 41 7.72 10.44 -5.18
CA CYS A 41 8.54 9.26 -5.36
C CYS A 41 8.00 8.15 -4.42
N TYR A 42 7.96 6.91 -4.92
CA TYR A 42 7.81 5.64 -4.19
C TYR A 42 6.43 5.04 -3.82
N PRO A 43 5.29 5.26 -4.50
CA PRO A 43 4.28 4.19 -4.52
C PRO A 43 4.92 2.93 -5.11
N ILE A 44 4.91 1.81 -4.38
CA ILE A 44 5.47 0.58 -4.91
C ILE A 44 4.47 -0.01 -5.90
N THR A 45 4.92 -0.22 -7.12
CA THR A 45 4.09 -0.79 -8.18
C THR A 45 4.74 -2.07 -8.69
N ALA A 46 4.00 -3.17 -8.64
CA ALA A 46 4.32 -4.37 -9.40
C ALA A 46 3.55 -4.36 -10.72
N CYS A 47 4.21 -4.81 -11.78
CA CYS A 47 3.65 -4.87 -13.13
C CYS A 47 3.80 -6.28 -13.69
N ALA A 48 2.74 -6.82 -14.28
CA ALA A 48 2.77 -8.10 -14.99
C ALA A 48 1.92 -8.03 -16.26
N SER A 49 2.51 -8.38 -17.40
CA SER A 49 1.76 -8.61 -18.64
C SER A 49 1.50 -10.11 -18.80
N PHE A 50 0.27 -10.47 -19.12
CA PHE A 50 -0.14 -11.86 -19.27
C PHE A 50 -1.14 -12.01 -20.43
N GLN A 51 -1.22 -13.24 -20.93
CA GLN A 51 -2.15 -13.62 -21.99
C GLN A 51 -2.90 -14.87 -21.57
N LEU A 52 -4.22 -14.87 -21.78
CA LEU A 52 -5.05 -16.03 -21.50
C LEU A 52 -5.15 -16.91 -22.74
N LYS A 53 -4.78 -18.18 -22.60
CA LYS A 53 -5.06 -19.20 -23.61
C LYS A 53 -6.51 -19.66 -23.45
N LEU A 54 -7.45 -18.92 -24.03
CA LEU A 54 -8.87 -19.28 -23.98
C LEU A 54 -9.13 -20.50 -24.87
N PRO A 55 -9.69 -21.62 -24.34
CA PRO A 55 -10.44 -22.53 -25.19
C PRO A 55 -11.73 -21.82 -25.60
N SER A 56 -12.07 -21.90 -26.89
CA SER A 56 -13.05 -21.08 -27.61
C SER A 56 -14.50 -21.02 -27.06
N ASN A 57 -14.79 -21.61 -25.90
CA ASN A 57 -16.13 -21.76 -25.33
C ASN A 57 -16.32 -21.22 -23.91
N ASN A 58 -15.26 -20.75 -23.22
CA ASN A 58 -15.42 -20.16 -21.89
C ASN A 58 -15.59 -18.65 -22.05
N GLY A 59 -16.79 -18.15 -21.72
CA GLY A 59 -17.18 -16.76 -21.93
C GLY A 59 -16.19 -15.75 -21.36
N HIS A 60 -16.05 -14.63 -22.08
CA HIS A 60 -15.30 -13.45 -21.62
C HIS A 60 -15.74 -13.07 -20.20
N GLY A 61 -14.78 -12.86 -19.28
CA GLY A 61 -15.03 -12.35 -17.93
C GLY A 61 -14.76 -13.33 -16.79
N HIS A 62 -14.61 -14.63 -17.05
CA HIS A 62 -14.31 -15.61 -15.99
C HIS A 62 -12.91 -15.40 -15.35
N ASP A 63 -11.97 -14.89 -16.12
CA ASP A 63 -10.64 -14.46 -15.71
C ASP A 63 -10.65 -13.27 -14.76
N ILE A 64 -11.43 -12.24 -15.12
CA ILE A 64 -11.59 -11.04 -14.32
C ILE A 64 -12.28 -11.36 -12.99
N GLU A 65 -13.34 -12.17 -13.02
CA GLU A 65 -14.00 -12.60 -11.80
C GLU A 65 -13.07 -13.44 -10.91
N ALA A 66 -12.22 -14.30 -11.49
CA ALA A 66 -11.22 -15.03 -10.73
C ALA A 66 -10.19 -14.10 -10.07
N LEU A 67 -9.72 -13.06 -10.76
CA LEU A 67 -8.84 -12.03 -10.21
C LEU A 67 -9.50 -11.21 -9.10
N LYS A 68 -10.77 -10.84 -9.26
CA LYS A 68 -11.55 -10.16 -8.22
C LYS A 68 -11.69 -11.01 -6.97
N ASN A 69 -12.07 -12.28 -7.12
CA ASN A 69 -12.18 -13.22 -5.99
C ASN A 69 -10.84 -13.40 -5.27
N ALA A 70 -9.75 -13.53 -6.04
CA ALA A 70 -8.40 -13.57 -5.48
C ALA A 70 -8.06 -12.29 -4.70
N TRP A 71 -8.41 -11.13 -5.23
CA TRP A 71 -8.16 -9.85 -4.57
C TRP A 71 -8.91 -9.71 -3.23
N VAL A 72 -10.18 -10.11 -3.19
CA VAL A 72 -10.97 -10.15 -1.95
C VAL A 72 -10.36 -11.14 -0.94
N LEU A 73 -9.95 -12.33 -1.39
CA LEU A 73 -9.30 -13.33 -0.54
C LEU A 73 -7.97 -12.81 0.05
N ILE A 74 -7.16 -12.11 -0.75
CA ILE A 74 -5.89 -11.54 -0.28
C ILE A 74 -6.17 -10.47 0.77
N ARG A 75 -7.18 -9.60 0.59
CA ARG A 75 -7.59 -8.65 1.65
C ARG A 75 -8.07 -9.36 2.91
N HIS A 76 -8.81 -10.46 2.79
CA HIS A 76 -9.21 -11.25 3.95
C HIS A 76 -8.00 -11.80 4.73
N LYS A 77 -6.96 -12.27 4.02
CA LYS A 77 -5.72 -12.79 4.62
C LYS A 77 -4.82 -11.68 5.18
N HIS A 78 -4.77 -10.54 4.50
CA HIS A 78 -3.90 -9.40 4.80
C HIS A 78 -4.74 -8.13 5.01
N PRO A 79 -5.53 -8.03 6.09
CA PRO A 79 -6.48 -6.94 6.30
C PRO A 79 -5.80 -5.57 6.35
N THR A 80 -4.53 -5.48 6.73
CA THR A 80 -3.76 -4.23 6.71
C THR A 80 -3.75 -3.55 5.33
N MET A 81 -3.94 -4.29 4.22
CA MET A 81 -4.13 -3.67 2.90
C MET A 81 -5.37 -2.77 2.84
N GLY A 82 -6.42 -3.04 3.61
CA GLY A 82 -7.59 -2.18 3.70
C GLY A 82 -7.41 -0.98 4.65
N SER A 83 -6.23 -0.83 5.27
CA SER A 83 -5.94 0.26 6.21
C SER A 83 -5.33 1.46 5.49
N ARG A 84 -5.49 2.63 6.10
CA ARG A 84 -4.86 3.88 5.65
C ARG A 84 -4.40 4.71 6.83
N ILE A 85 -3.47 5.62 6.58
CA ILE A 85 -3.06 6.60 7.58
C ILE A 85 -3.95 7.84 7.43
N GLU A 86 -4.52 8.28 8.53
CA GLU A 86 -5.26 9.53 8.62
C GLU A 86 -4.63 10.44 9.65
N ARG A 87 -4.70 11.74 9.39
CA ARG A 87 -4.31 12.76 10.36
C ARG A 87 -5.56 13.20 11.11
N ASP A 88 -5.49 13.15 12.43
CA ASP A 88 -6.48 13.72 13.31
C ASP A 88 -6.30 15.25 13.33
N ASP A 89 -7.29 15.99 12.83
CA ASP A 89 -7.23 17.45 12.72
C ASP A 89 -7.21 18.15 14.09
N GLU A 90 -7.78 17.54 15.13
CA GLU A 90 -7.85 18.12 16.47
C GLU A 90 -6.54 17.96 17.23
N THR A 91 -5.96 16.76 17.18
CA THR A 91 -4.73 16.45 17.91
C THR A 91 -3.47 16.68 17.07
N GLY A 92 -3.62 16.79 15.75
CA GLY A 92 -2.53 16.84 14.79
C GLY A 92 -1.77 15.51 14.64
N THR A 93 -2.19 14.46 15.35
CA THR A 93 -1.53 13.14 15.38
C THR A 93 -2.00 12.26 14.22
N SER A 94 -1.09 11.46 13.68
CA SER A 94 -1.41 10.53 12.60
C SER A 94 -1.67 9.14 13.15
N LYS A 95 -2.76 8.50 12.72
CA LYS A 95 -3.14 7.16 13.12
C LYS A 95 -3.34 6.30 11.89
N ARG A 96 -3.04 5.01 12.01
CA ARG A 96 -3.48 4.03 11.03
C ARG A 96 -4.87 3.53 11.43
N ILE A 97 -5.78 3.56 10.47
CA ILE A 97 -7.18 3.17 10.66
C ILE A 97 -7.51 2.05 9.68
N TYR A 98 -8.20 1.03 10.19
CA TYR A 98 -8.77 -0.06 9.40
C TYR A 98 -10.26 -0.18 9.69
N LYS A 99 -11.07 -0.08 8.65
CA LYS A 99 -12.52 -0.31 8.72
C LYS A 99 -12.84 -1.75 8.31
N PRO A 100 -13.37 -2.59 9.23
CA PRO A 100 -13.82 -3.93 8.88
C PRO A 100 -15.01 -3.89 7.93
N PHE A 101 -15.21 -4.98 7.19
CA PHE A 101 -16.46 -5.18 6.45
C PHE A 101 -17.56 -5.63 7.40
N GLU A 102 -18.73 -5.00 7.31
CA GLU A 102 -19.89 -5.34 8.13
C GLU A 102 -20.91 -6.18 7.34
N ASN A 103 -20.92 -6.03 6.01
CA ASN A 103 -21.86 -6.67 5.10
C ASN A 103 -21.21 -6.91 3.72
N ASN A 104 -21.95 -7.56 2.82
CA ASN A 104 -21.45 -7.84 1.46
C ASN A 104 -21.37 -6.57 0.61
N GLU A 105 -22.21 -5.57 0.89
CA GLU A 105 -22.16 -4.28 0.19
C GLU A 105 -20.84 -3.54 0.46
N ASP A 106 -20.26 -3.67 1.65
CA ASP A 106 -18.94 -3.13 1.98
C ASP A 106 -17.83 -3.82 1.17
N VAL A 107 -17.93 -5.15 1.01
CA VAL A 107 -16.99 -5.95 0.19
C VAL A 107 -17.04 -5.47 -1.27
N ASP A 108 -18.25 -5.34 -1.82
CA ASP A 108 -18.47 -4.89 -3.19
C ASP A 108 -18.00 -3.44 -3.39
N SER A 109 -18.27 -2.56 -2.42
CA SER A 109 -17.84 -1.16 -2.46
C SER A 109 -16.31 -1.04 -2.44
N TRP A 110 -15.64 -1.81 -1.61
CA TRP A 110 -14.18 -1.84 -1.60
C TRP A 110 -13.61 -2.43 -2.90
N LEU A 111 -14.17 -3.52 -3.40
CA LEU A 111 -13.73 -4.13 -4.65
C LEU A 111 -13.86 -3.14 -5.81
N ASN A 112 -15.00 -2.43 -5.91
CA ASN A 112 -15.24 -1.43 -6.96
C ASN A 112 -14.29 -0.23 -6.87
N SER A 113 -13.84 0.13 -5.67
CA SER A 113 -12.91 1.24 -5.45
C SER A 113 -11.43 0.87 -5.54
N THR A 114 -11.09 -0.42 -5.58
CA THR A 114 -9.69 -0.88 -5.61
C THR A 114 -9.35 -1.80 -6.77
N PHE A 115 -10.33 -2.31 -7.51
CA PHE A 115 -10.10 -3.15 -8.68
C PHE A 115 -10.68 -2.47 -9.92
N HIS A 116 -9.80 -2.01 -10.81
CA HIS A 116 -10.17 -1.23 -11.97
C HIS A 116 -9.80 -1.96 -13.26
N ILE A 117 -10.70 -1.92 -14.24
CA ILE A 117 -10.45 -2.44 -15.59
C ILE A 117 -10.54 -1.24 -16.53
N ILE A 118 -9.48 -1.02 -17.29
CA ILE A 118 -9.31 0.18 -18.10
C ILE A 118 -8.98 -0.25 -19.53
N SER A 119 -9.84 0.14 -20.46
CA SER A 119 -9.65 -0.10 -21.89
C SER A 119 -9.09 1.14 -22.58
N ILE A 120 -7.89 1.05 -23.13
CA ILE A 120 -7.14 2.19 -23.67
C ILE A 120 -6.69 1.95 -25.12
N ASP A 121 -6.41 3.04 -25.85
CA ASP A 121 -5.85 3.00 -27.22
C ASP A 121 -4.32 3.14 -27.24
N LYS A 122 -3.69 3.20 -26.07
CA LYS A 122 -2.24 3.36 -25.90
C LYS A 122 -1.61 2.18 -25.17
N ILE A 123 -0.29 2.13 -25.06
CA ILE A 123 0.38 1.05 -24.31
C ILE A 123 0.19 1.24 -22.80
N ALA A 124 0.13 0.14 -22.06
CA ALA A 124 -0.18 0.15 -20.63
C ALA A 124 0.78 1.02 -19.80
N LEU A 125 2.06 1.08 -20.18
CA LEU A 125 3.05 1.91 -19.50
C LEU A 125 2.85 3.41 -19.72
N GLU A 126 2.38 3.83 -20.90
CA GLU A 126 2.03 5.23 -21.17
C GLU A 126 0.80 5.64 -20.37
N TRP A 127 -0.20 4.76 -20.24
CA TRP A 127 -1.31 5.01 -19.31
C TRP A 127 -0.83 5.16 -17.87
N PHE A 128 0.08 4.28 -17.42
CA PHE A 128 0.59 4.36 -16.06
C PHE A 128 1.31 5.69 -15.77
N ASN A 129 2.11 6.18 -16.72
CA ASN A 129 2.87 7.41 -16.53
C ASN A 129 2.01 8.68 -16.60
N ASP A 130 0.97 8.70 -17.44
CA ASP A 130 0.21 9.92 -17.72
C ASP A 130 -1.11 10.02 -16.94
N ASP A 131 -1.78 8.89 -16.69
CA ASP A 131 -3.19 8.86 -16.28
C ASP A 131 -3.45 8.09 -14.97
N ALA A 132 -2.43 7.45 -14.37
CA ALA A 132 -2.64 6.62 -13.21
C ALA A 132 -3.19 7.45 -12.03
N PRO A 133 -4.36 7.09 -11.46
CA PRO A 133 -5.03 7.93 -10.46
C PRO A 133 -4.25 7.95 -9.14
N VAL A 134 -4.55 8.93 -8.30
CA VAL A 134 -4.11 8.90 -6.90
C VAL A 134 -4.84 7.78 -6.17
N PHE A 135 -4.16 7.15 -5.22
CA PHE A 135 -4.71 6.06 -4.42
C PHE A 135 -4.21 6.19 -2.98
N THR A 136 -5.04 5.74 -2.02
CA THR A 136 -4.75 5.81 -0.58
C THR A 136 -4.65 4.42 0.07
N VAL A 137 -5.04 3.39 -0.67
CA VAL A 137 -4.96 1.98 -0.31
C VAL A 137 -4.46 1.19 -1.51
N PRO A 138 -3.91 -0.03 -1.33
CA PRO A 138 -3.50 -0.86 -2.44
C PRO A 138 -4.64 -1.10 -3.44
N SER A 139 -4.34 -0.95 -4.73
CA SER A 139 -5.30 -1.06 -5.82
C SER A 139 -4.71 -1.82 -7.01
N VAL A 140 -5.56 -2.59 -7.68
CA VAL A 140 -5.27 -3.36 -8.89
C VAL A 140 -5.87 -2.64 -10.10
N TYR A 141 -5.08 -2.50 -11.16
CA TYR A 141 -5.49 -1.95 -12.43
C TYR A 141 -5.19 -2.96 -13.54
N ILE A 142 -6.22 -3.42 -14.23
CA ILE A 142 -6.12 -4.27 -15.42
C ILE A 142 -6.25 -3.38 -16.65
N ILE A 143 -5.16 -3.26 -17.40
CA ILE A 143 -5.10 -2.46 -18.60
C ILE A 143 -5.24 -3.36 -19.82
N GLN A 144 -6.22 -3.04 -20.66
CA GLN A 144 -6.57 -3.79 -21.85
C GLN A 144 -6.50 -2.86 -23.06
N SER A 145 -6.00 -3.36 -24.19
CA SER A 145 -6.05 -2.61 -25.44
C SER A 145 -7.47 -2.65 -26.03
N LYS A 146 -7.99 -1.53 -26.52
CA LYS A 146 -9.29 -1.54 -27.20
C LYS A 146 -9.24 -2.47 -28.42
N GLY A 147 -10.16 -3.43 -28.47
CA GLY A 147 -10.23 -4.42 -29.53
C GLY A 147 -9.33 -5.66 -29.34
N ASP A 148 -8.44 -5.69 -28.34
CA ASP A 148 -7.69 -6.89 -27.94
C ASP A 148 -7.68 -7.05 -26.42
N ALA A 149 -8.64 -7.83 -25.91
CA ALA A 149 -8.70 -8.21 -24.50
C ALA A 149 -7.84 -9.45 -24.17
N SER A 150 -7.15 -10.04 -25.15
CA SER A 150 -6.35 -11.25 -24.94
C SER A 150 -5.03 -10.95 -24.22
N HIS A 151 -4.44 -9.79 -24.49
CA HIS A 151 -3.26 -9.27 -23.80
C HIS A 151 -3.67 -8.26 -22.74
N GLN A 152 -3.32 -8.55 -21.49
CA GLN A 152 -3.66 -7.71 -20.36
C GLN A 152 -2.40 -7.36 -19.60
N THR A 153 -2.33 -6.13 -19.09
CA THR A 153 -1.26 -5.71 -18.17
C THR A 153 -1.88 -5.34 -16.83
N LEU A 154 -1.41 -5.98 -15.77
CA LEU A 154 -1.82 -5.73 -14.41
C LEU A 154 -0.81 -4.82 -13.73
N PHE A 155 -1.30 -3.74 -13.12
CA PHE A 155 -0.55 -2.94 -12.17
C PHE A 155 -1.15 -3.12 -10.77
N LEU A 156 -0.34 -3.61 -9.82
CA LEU A 156 -0.67 -3.62 -8.41
C LEU A 156 0.09 -2.47 -7.76
N ARG A 157 -0.63 -1.44 -7.33
CA ARG A 157 -0.07 -0.23 -6.74
C ARG A 157 -0.34 -0.23 -5.25
N CYS A 158 0.67 0.05 -4.44
CA CYS A 158 0.58 -0.02 -2.99
C CYS A 158 1.29 1.17 -2.34
N PRO A 159 0.73 1.77 -1.28
CA PRO A 159 1.44 2.75 -0.48
C PRO A 159 2.66 2.07 0.17
N HIS A 160 3.81 2.77 0.22
CA HIS A 160 5.05 2.17 0.72
C HIS A 160 5.04 1.95 2.25
N ASP A 161 4.13 2.60 2.97
CA ASP A 161 3.87 2.34 4.38
C ASP A 161 3.18 0.97 4.62
N ILE A 162 2.63 0.34 3.58
CA ILE A 162 1.97 -0.98 3.67
C ILE A 162 2.93 -2.12 3.31
N THR A 163 3.80 -1.91 2.31
CA THR A 163 4.66 -2.98 1.78
C THR A 163 5.97 -2.43 1.26
N ASP A 164 6.95 -3.33 1.10
CA ASP A 164 8.23 -3.05 0.48
C ASP A 164 8.32 -3.68 -0.93
N GLY A 165 9.50 -3.57 -1.57
CA GLY A 165 9.72 -4.11 -2.91
C GLY A 165 9.64 -5.64 -3.00
N ILE A 166 9.87 -6.37 -1.91
CA ILE A 166 9.71 -7.83 -1.88
C ILE A 166 8.24 -8.18 -1.66
N GLY A 167 7.60 -7.50 -0.71
CA GLY A 167 6.20 -7.71 -0.36
C GLY A 167 5.27 -7.49 -1.53
N ILE A 168 5.48 -6.47 -2.36
CA ILE A 168 4.64 -6.25 -3.55
C ILE A 168 4.72 -7.41 -4.56
N LEU A 169 5.89 -8.02 -4.71
CA LEU A 169 6.10 -9.15 -5.63
C LEU A 169 5.45 -10.41 -5.08
N GLN A 170 5.52 -10.63 -3.76
CA GLN A 170 4.81 -11.71 -3.08
C GLN A 170 3.29 -11.54 -3.16
N LEU A 171 2.77 -10.31 -3.07
CA LEU A 171 1.35 -10.02 -3.25
C LEU A 171 0.91 -10.29 -4.69
N LEU A 172 1.71 -9.90 -5.67
CA LEU A 172 1.45 -10.18 -7.08
C LEU A 172 1.42 -11.69 -7.37
N ASP A 173 2.39 -12.44 -6.86
CA ASP A 173 2.45 -13.90 -6.99
C ASP A 173 1.23 -14.58 -6.34
N GLN A 174 0.85 -14.16 -5.12
CA GLN A 174 -0.35 -14.63 -4.45
C GLN A 174 -1.61 -14.33 -5.28
N LEU A 175 -1.70 -13.14 -5.87
CA LEU A 175 -2.84 -12.75 -6.70
C LEU A 175 -3.02 -13.70 -7.89
N PHE A 176 -1.96 -13.94 -8.67
CA PHE A 176 -2.05 -14.86 -9.81
C PHE A 176 -2.27 -16.31 -9.37
N THR A 177 -1.63 -16.75 -8.28
CA THR A 177 -1.80 -18.12 -7.77
C THR A 177 -3.25 -18.38 -7.35
N GLN A 178 -3.85 -17.47 -6.59
CA GLN A 178 -5.25 -17.60 -6.16
C GLN A 178 -6.22 -17.41 -7.33
N ALA A 179 -5.95 -16.48 -8.25
CA ALA A 179 -6.78 -16.28 -9.43
C ALA A 179 -6.79 -17.52 -10.33
N ALA A 180 -5.65 -18.20 -10.51
CA ALA A 180 -5.59 -19.45 -11.27
C ALA A 180 -6.46 -20.56 -10.62
N GLN A 181 -6.48 -20.62 -9.28
CA GLN A 181 -7.34 -21.57 -8.55
C GLN A 181 -8.83 -21.25 -8.76
N PHE A 182 -9.25 -20.00 -8.56
CA PHE A 182 -10.64 -19.59 -8.82
C PHE A 182 -11.05 -19.76 -10.28
N TYR A 183 -10.12 -19.51 -11.21
CA TYR A 183 -10.37 -19.70 -12.63
C TYR A 183 -10.61 -21.17 -13.01
N THR A 184 -9.92 -22.11 -12.36
CA THR A 184 -10.11 -23.55 -12.64
C THR A 184 -11.32 -24.16 -11.93
N GLN A 185 -11.67 -23.64 -10.75
CA GLN A 185 -12.75 -24.17 -9.92
C GLN A 185 -14.11 -23.49 -10.17
N SER A 186 -14.12 -22.33 -10.82
CA SER A 186 -15.32 -21.49 -11.03
C SER A 186 -16.07 -21.17 -9.74
N ALA A 187 -15.37 -21.15 -8.61
CA ALA A 187 -15.93 -20.86 -7.30
C ALA A 187 -15.91 -19.35 -7.03
N LYS A 188 -17.00 -18.83 -6.45
CA LYS A 188 -17.02 -17.49 -5.87
C LYS A 188 -16.41 -17.54 -4.47
N TYR A 189 -15.57 -16.57 -4.14
CA TYR A 189 -15.11 -16.39 -2.78
C TYR A 189 -16.16 -15.65 -1.96
N GLU A 190 -16.65 -16.29 -0.92
CA GLU A 190 -17.55 -15.68 0.06
C GLU A 190 -16.71 -15.17 1.24
N TYR A 191 -16.72 -13.85 1.46
CA TYR A 191 -16.00 -13.25 2.59
C TYR A 191 -16.69 -13.68 3.89
N PRO A 192 -15.96 -14.24 4.88
CA PRO A 192 -16.56 -14.63 6.15
C PRO A 192 -16.95 -13.38 6.95
N LEU A 193 -18.26 -13.19 7.17
CA LEU A 193 -18.82 -12.09 7.93
C LEU A 193 -19.56 -12.64 9.16
N PRO A 194 -19.24 -12.17 10.39
CA PRO A 194 -18.14 -11.25 10.72
C PRO A 194 -16.76 -11.92 10.58
N ASP A 195 -15.72 -11.10 10.40
CA ASP A 195 -14.33 -11.57 10.38
C ASP A 195 -13.82 -11.79 11.81
N GLU A 196 -14.06 -12.99 12.34
CA GLU A 196 -13.77 -13.32 13.75
C GLU A 196 -12.28 -13.27 14.10
N ASP A 197 -11.40 -13.57 13.14
CA ASP A 197 -9.93 -13.62 13.33
C ASP A 197 -9.22 -12.32 12.90
N LEU A 198 -9.98 -11.24 12.66
CA LEU A 198 -9.44 -9.99 12.11
C LEU A 198 -8.26 -9.44 12.92
N GLU A 199 -8.40 -9.36 14.24
CA GLU A 199 -7.38 -8.79 15.13
C GLU A 199 -6.03 -9.49 14.99
N ALA A 200 -6.04 -10.83 14.92
CA ALA A 200 -4.84 -11.65 14.80
C ALA A 200 -4.15 -11.49 13.43
N LYS A 201 -4.88 -11.07 12.40
CA LYS A 201 -4.37 -10.87 11.04
C LYS A 201 -3.92 -9.42 10.77
N LEU A 202 -4.26 -8.46 11.65
CA LEU A 202 -3.80 -7.08 11.51
C LEU A 202 -2.30 -6.98 11.81
N CYS A 203 -1.54 -6.57 10.79
CA CYS A 203 -0.08 -6.48 10.90
C CYS A 203 0.34 -5.40 11.93
N PRO A 204 1.24 -5.73 12.88
CA PRO A 204 1.82 -4.74 13.79
C PRO A 204 2.72 -3.75 13.04
N CYS A 205 3.01 -2.59 13.63
CA CYS A 205 4.08 -1.72 13.13
C CYS A 205 5.47 -2.33 13.39
N LEU A 206 6.51 -1.81 12.73
CA LEU A 206 7.87 -2.33 12.84
C LEU A 206 8.36 -2.30 14.28
N ARG A 207 8.08 -1.19 15.00
CA ARG A 207 8.42 -1.03 16.43
C ARG A 207 7.91 -2.19 17.27
N ILE A 208 6.64 -2.59 17.11
CA ILE A 208 6.07 -3.73 17.82
C ILE A 208 6.65 -5.05 17.32
N ALA A 209 6.75 -5.24 15.99
CA ALA A 209 7.23 -6.48 15.38
C ALA A 209 8.65 -6.87 15.81
N VAL A 210 9.54 -5.89 15.98
CA VAL A 210 10.94 -6.11 16.40
C VAL A 210 11.20 -5.70 17.85
N SER A 211 10.15 -5.44 18.63
CA SER A 211 10.22 -5.12 20.06
C SER A 211 11.16 -3.94 20.38
N ILE A 212 11.08 -2.86 19.60
CA ILE A 212 11.81 -1.61 19.87
C ILE A 212 11.25 -1.01 21.16
N LEU A 213 12.12 -0.84 22.16
CA LEU A 213 11.77 -0.33 23.47
C LEU A 213 11.80 1.20 23.51
N ASP A 214 10.90 1.77 24.31
CA ASP A 214 10.92 3.16 24.74
C ASP A 214 11.16 3.22 26.26
N PRO A 215 12.06 4.06 26.78
CA PRO A 215 12.98 4.95 26.07
C PRO A 215 14.16 4.21 25.41
N PHE A 216 14.71 4.82 24.37
CA PHE A 216 16.04 4.44 23.85
C PHE A 216 17.08 4.56 24.96
N SER A 217 18.07 3.67 24.96
CA SER A 217 19.20 3.77 25.87
C SER A 217 20.03 5.03 25.62
N ASP A 218 20.68 5.56 26.65
CA ASP A 218 21.55 6.74 26.54
C ASP A 218 22.61 6.57 25.43
N ALA A 219 23.14 5.36 25.26
CA ALA A 219 24.09 5.04 24.20
C ALA A 219 23.48 5.15 22.79
N GLN A 220 22.21 4.75 22.61
CA GLN A 220 21.50 4.90 21.34
C GLN A 220 21.20 6.37 21.05
N VAL A 221 20.79 7.14 22.07
CA VAL A 221 20.55 8.59 21.94
C VAL A 221 21.84 9.32 21.58
N GLN A 222 22.95 9.03 22.28
CA GLN A 222 24.25 9.62 21.99
C GLN A 222 24.70 9.27 20.56
N ARG A 223 24.61 8.00 20.16
CA ARG A 223 24.97 7.58 18.80
C ARG A 223 24.12 8.27 17.73
N PHE A 224 22.82 8.43 17.97
CA PHE A 224 21.93 9.16 17.07
C PHE A 224 22.38 10.62 16.93
N GLN A 225 22.67 11.30 18.05
CA GLN A 225 23.17 12.68 18.04
C GLN A 225 24.50 12.81 17.28
N GLU A 226 25.45 11.90 17.50
CA GLU A 226 26.73 11.87 16.77
C GLU A 226 26.53 11.73 15.25
N ILE A 227 25.66 10.79 14.84
CA ILE A 227 25.32 10.60 13.41
C ILE A 227 24.62 11.83 12.85
N SER A 228 23.67 12.41 13.57
CA SER A 228 22.95 13.61 13.14
C SER A 228 23.88 14.82 12.98
N THR A 229 24.82 15.02 13.91
CA THR A 229 25.83 16.09 13.79
C THR A 229 26.72 15.88 12.58
N ASN A 230 27.27 14.68 12.40
CA ASN A 230 28.12 14.35 11.25
C ASN A 230 27.38 14.53 9.92
N ASN A 231 26.13 14.07 9.83
CA ASN A 231 25.31 14.26 8.64
C ASN A 231 25.01 15.75 8.39
N GLY A 232 24.71 16.52 9.45
CA GLY A 232 24.49 17.97 9.35
C GLY A 232 25.71 18.73 8.83
N GLU A 233 26.92 18.33 9.23
CA GLU A 233 28.17 18.88 8.66
C GLU A 233 28.33 18.51 7.18
N MET A 234 27.99 17.28 6.77
CA MET A 234 28.02 16.86 5.37
C MET A 234 27.01 17.62 4.49
N TYR A 235 25.78 17.83 4.95
CA TYR A 235 24.77 18.58 4.18
C TYR A 235 25.12 20.07 4.03
N ASN A 236 25.92 20.63 4.95
CA ASN A 236 26.47 21.99 4.86
C ASN A 236 27.81 22.05 4.12
N HIS A 237 28.30 20.93 3.57
CA HIS A 237 29.56 20.91 2.83
C HIS A 237 29.41 21.69 1.51
N PRO A 238 30.32 22.64 1.19
CA PRO A 238 30.20 23.52 0.01
C PRO A 238 30.00 22.78 -1.32
N GLY A 239 30.56 21.58 -1.45
CA GLY A 239 30.43 20.73 -2.64
C GLY A 239 29.02 20.17 -2.91
N LEU A 240 28.18 19.97 -1.88
CA LEU A 240 26.79 19.53 -2.03
C LEU A 240 25.85 20.73 -2.30
N MET A 241 26.17 21.90 -1.71
CA MET A 241 25.45 23.15 -1.97
C MET A 241 25.62 23.65 -3.43
N THR A 242 26.77 23.38 -4.07
CA THR A 242 26.98 23.69 -5.50
C THR A 242 26.17 22.81 -6.45
N CYS A 243 25.78 21.58 -6.06
CA CYS A 243 24.94 20.71 -6.89
C CYS A 243 23.46 21.13 -6.88
N LEU A 244 23.02 21.91 -5.89
CA LEU A 244 21.67 22.46 -5.79
C LEU A 244 21.50 23.82 -6.49
N GLN A 245 22.58 24.44 -6.95
CA GLN A 245 22.56 25.78 -7.56
C GLN A 245 22.05 25.89 -9.02
N PRO A 246 22.00 24.85 -9.89
CA PRO A 246 21.56 25.08 -11.27
C PRO A 246 20.05 25.35 -11.44
N LEU A 247 19.20 25.11 -10.42
CA LEU A 247 17.74 25.25 -10.55
C LEU A 247 17.19 26.66 -10.27
N LEU A 248 18.04 27.65 -9.98
CA LEU A 248 17.61 29.02 -9.66
C LEU A 248 18.03 30.09 -10.69
N GLN A 249 18.59 29.71 -11.85
CA GLN A 249 19.06 30.69 -12.86
C GLN A 249 18.24 30.76 -14.17
N THR A 250 17.08 30.11 -14.28
CA THR A 250 16.18 30.29 -15.43
C THR A 250 14.90 31.03 -15.07
N SER A 251 15.04 32.24 -14.54
CA SER A 251 13.95 33.24 -14.56
C SER A 251 14.54 34.65 -14.52
N LYS A 252 15.00 35.13 -15.68
CA LYS A 252 15.09 36.57 -15.93
C LYS A 252 13.90 36.97 -16.81
N PRO A 253 13.10 37.97 -16.42
CA PRO A 253 12.02 38.47 -17.25
C PRO A 253 12.57 39.40 -18.35
N ASN A 254 12.02 39.28 -19.56
CA ASN A 254 11.91 40.39 -20.51
C ASN A 254 10.57 41.09 -20.26
#